data_AF-A0A8K0Q7P2-F1
#
_entry.id   AF-A0A8K0Q7P2-F1
#
_cell.length_a   1.000
_cell.length_b   1.000
_cell.length_c   1.000
_cell.angle_alpha   90.00
_cell.angle_beta   90.00
_cell.angle_gamma   90.00
#
_symmetry.space_group_name_H-M   'P 1'
#
loop_
_entity.id
_entity.type
_entity.pdbx_description
1 polymer ?
#
loop_
_entity_poly.entity_id
_entity_poly.type
_entity_poly.pdbx_seq_one_letter_code
_entity_poly.pdbx_strand_id
1 'polypeptide(L)'
;MANTYEQFVAFGTDLVGLERLMRLFQSACSLLIAYPLLLATLLPNASEVAQAAKATGLAAFRGQINVSRRFIRLFRFMDTLKAGWVLYVAEEKNLEVWLSIISKTSLGLFGMTETLTLLDLLGIPSLQIFGPIQSKEIDAQSQYLWFGGLAASVLVTLIKLYRLNGSVPVEDPTKTSTTEKDATEKDAKKEASEKSAEAEKQKQRQLETSAKKKVLVRGLISDVVDMLLPGSAIGWVNITAGQVSSAMFFTTLTTGWAAWDRIGEKLQK
;
A
#
# COMPACT_ATOMS: atom_id res chain seq x y z
N MET A 1 -8.63 -18.32 -17.20
CA MET A 1 -9.13 -17.14 -16.46
C MET A 1 -9.77 -17.68 -15.20
N ALA A 2 -9.24 -17.37 -14.01
CA ALA A 2 -9.95 -17.69 -12.77
C ALA A 2 -11.35 -17.06 -12.85
N ASN A 3 -12.37 -17.80 -12.44
CA ASN A 3 -13.72 -17.26 -12.40
C ASN A 3 -13.72 -16.07 -11.41
N THR A 4 -14.35 -14.93 -11.73
CA THR A 4 -14.43 -13.77 -10.83
C THR A 4 -14.90 -14.17 -9.43
N TYR A 5 -15.76 -15.19 -9.35
CA TYR A 5 -16.19 -15.81 -8.11
C TYR A 5 -15.04 -16.45 -7.31
N GLU A 6 -14.17 -17.24 -7.94
CA GLU A 6 -13.02 -17.88 -7.29
C GLU A 6 -12.04 -16.82 -6.77
N GLN A 7 -11.80 -15.77 -7.55
CA GLN A 7 -10.96 -14.66 -7.12
C GLN A 7 -11.56 -13.91 -5.93
N PHE A 8 -12.89 -13.75 -5.90
CA PHE A 8 -13.60 -13.17 -4.75
C PHE A 8 -13.45 -14.03 -3.50
N VAL A 9 -13.65 -15.34 -3.61
CA VAL A 9 -13.47 -16.29 -2.50
C VAL A 9 -12.03 -16.26 -1.99
N ALA A 10 -11.04 -16.26 -2.88
CA ALA A 10 -9.64 -16.19 -2.50
C ALA A 10 -9.28 -14.84 -1.86
N PHE A 11 -9.84 -13.73 -2.34
CA PHE A 11 -9.63 -12.42 -1.75
C PHE A 11 -10.26 -12.29 -0.35
N GLY A 12 -11.47 -12.83 -0.17
CA GLY A 12 -12.16 -12.81 1.13
C GLY A 12 -11.52 -13.71 2.19
N THR A 13 -10.82 -14.77 1.78
CA THR A 13 -10.12 -15.69 2.68
C THR A 13 -8.63 -15.37 2.88
N ASP A 14 -8.06 -14.47 2.07
CA ASP A 14 -6.70 -13.95 2.26
C ASP A 14 -6.65 -12.87 3.36
N LEU A 15 -5.70 -12.99 4.29
CA LEU A 15 -5.54 -12.03 5.39
C LEU A 15 -5.34 -10.58 4.93
N VAL A 16 -4.67 -10.36 3.80
CA VAL A 16 -4.47 -9.01 3.25
C VAL A 16 -5.78 -8.50 2.64
N GLY A 17 -6.50 -9.34 1.90
CA GLY A 17 -7.80 -8.98 1.35
C GLY A 17 -8.81 -8.63 2.44
N LEU A 18 -8.92 -9.46 3.47
CA LEU A 18 -9.80 -9.21 4.62
C LEU A 18 -9.44 -7.91 5.35
N GLU A 19 -8.14 -7.68 5.62
CA GLU A 19 -7.70 -6.44 6.26
C GLU A 19 -8.08 -5.19 5.45
N ARG A 20 -7.95 -5.24 4.11
CA ARG A 20 -8.33 -4.13 3.22
C ARG A 20 -9.84 -3.92 3.16
N LEU A 21 -10.65 -4.98 3.15
CA LEU A 21 -12.10 -4.86 3.26
C LEU A 21 -12.52 -4.19 4.57
N MET A 22 -11.92 -4.60 5.68
CA MET A 22 -12.19 -3.97 6.96
C MET A 22 -11.72 -2.52 6.99
N ARG A 23 -10.55 -2.21 6.41
CA ARG A 23 -10.07 -0.81 6.26
C ARG A 23 -11.06 0.04 5.45
N LEU A 24 -11.70 -0.56 4.44
CA LEU A 24 -12.69 0.11 3.60
C LEU A 24 -13.97 0.41 4.40
N PHE A 25 -14.48 -0.57 5.15
CA PHE A 25 -15.63 -0.34 6.03
C PHE A 25 -15.34 0.69 7.12
N GLN A 26 -14.14 0.66 7.73
CA GLN A 26 -13.72 1.64 8.73
C GLN A 26 -13.68 3.07 8.16
N SER A 27 -13.10 3.24 6.98
CA SER A 27 -13.00 4.55 6.32
C SER A 27 -14.36 5.05 5.85
N ALA A 28 -15.23 4.18 5.33
CA ALA A 28 -16.61 4.53 4.98
C ALA A 28 -17.42 5.00 6.20
N CYS A 29 -17.32 4.30 7.34
CA CYS A 29 -17.94 4.76 8.59
C CYS A 29 -17.38 6.13 9.02
N SER A 30 -16.07 6.33 8.88
CA SER A 30 -15.42 7.59 9.26
C SER A 30 -15.85 8.76 8.36
N LEU A 31 -16.05 8.52 7.06
CA LEU A 31 -16.60 9.50 6.13
C LEU A 31 -18.04 9.89 6.48
N LEU A 32 -18.88 8.91 6.79
CA LEU A 32 -20.27 9.15 7.20
C LEU A 32 -20.36 9.98 8.49
N ILE A 33 -19.46 9.74 9.44
CA ILE A 33 -19.36 10.51 10.68
C ILE A 33 -18.85 11.92 10.40
N ALA A 34 -17.84 12.07 9.54
CA ALA A 34 -17.21 13.35 9.26
C ALA A 34 -18.04 14.28 8.35
N TYR A 35 -18.93 13.72 7.54
CA TYR A 35 -19.80 14.48 6.63
C TYR A 35 -21.28 14.23 6.94
N PRO A 36 -21.88 14.96 7.90
CA PRO A 36 -23.27 14.78 8.31
C PRO A 36 -24.27 14.90 7.16
N LEU A 37 -23.99 15.73 6.16
CA LEU A 37 -24.83 15.85 4.97
C LEU A 37 -24.91 14.52 4.19
N LEU A 38 -23.80 13.78 4.08
CA LEU A 38 -23.77 12.47 3.44
C LEU A 38 -24.59 11.46 4.24
N LEU A 39 -24.50 11.49 5.58
CA LEU A 39 -25.35 10.67 6.44
C LEU A 39 -26.83 11.02 6.31
N ALA A 40 -27.17 12.31 6.20
CA ALA A 40 -28.54 12.78 6.00
C ALA A 40 -29.12 12.30 4.65
N THR A 41 -28.32 12.23 3.59
CA THR A 41 -28.79 11.67 2.31
C THR A 41 -29.15 10.18 2.39
N LEU A 42 -28.48 9.41 3.25
CA LEU A 42 -28.82 8.00 3.48
C LEU A 42 -30.03 7.82 4.41
N LEU A 43 -30.38 8.87 5.17
CA LEU A 43 -31.45 8.88 6.16
C LEU A 43 -32.33 10.13 5.98
N PRO A 44 -32.98 10.32 4.81
CA PRO A 44 -33.57 11.60 4.40
C PRO A 44 -34.72 12.09 5.30
N ASN A 45 -35.31 11.21 6.11
CA ASN A 45 -36.42 11.51 7.02
C ASN A 45 -36.07 11.33 8.51
N ALA A 46 -34.79 11.14 8.85
CA ALA A 46 -34.38 10.99 10.23
C ALA A 46 -34.27 12.35 10.93
N SER A 47 -34.83 12.45 12.14
CA SER A 47 -34.63 13.62 13.01
C SER A 47 -33.15 13.80 13.36
N GLU A 48 -32.76 15.02 13.74
CA GLU A 48 -31.38 15.32 14.17
C GLU A 48 -30.89 14.39 15.29
N VAL A 49 -31.76 14.10 16.25
CA VAL A 49 -31.47 13.15 17.35
C VAL A 49 -31.20 11.74 16.82
N ALA A 50 -32.00 11.27 15.85
CA ALA A 50 -31.81 9.97 15.24
C ALA A 50 -30.50 9.92 14.43
N GLN A 51 -30.16 10.99 13.71
CA GLN A 51 -28.90 11.09 12.97
C GLN A 51 -27.69 11.07 13.91
N ALA A 52 -27.74 11.83 15.02
CA ALA A 52 -26.70 11.81 16.04
C ALA A 52 -26.53 10.43 16.67
N ALA A 53 -27.63 9.75 17.00
CA ALA A 53 -27.58 8.38 17.53
C ALA A 53 -26.94 7.39 16.52
N LYS A 54 -27.26 7.54 15.23
CA LYS A 54 -26.63 6.73 14.16
C LYS A 54 -25.13 7.02 14.02
N ALA A 55 -24.71 8.28 14.10
CA ALA A 55 -23.30 8.65 14.07
C ALA A 55 -22.54 8.05 15.26
N THR A 56 -23.12 8.05 16.46
CA THR A 56 -22.54 7.39 17.64
C THR A 56 -22.42 5.87 17.45
N GLY A 57 -23.46 5.23 16.92
CA GLY A 57 -23.42 3.80 16.58
C GLY A 57 -22.34 3.47 15.54
N LEU A 58 -22.22 4.29 14.50
CA LEU A 58 -21.15 4.19 13.50
C LEU A 58 -19.77 4.37 14.13
N ALA A 59 -19.61 5.27 15.09
CA ALA A 59 -18.34 5.48 15.79
C ALA A 59 -17.94 4.26 16.63
N ALA A 60 -18.91 3.65 17.33
CA ALA A 60 -18.69 2.41 18.07
C ALA A 60 -18.31 1.25 17.13
N PHE A 61 -19.05 1.08 16.03
CA PHE A 61 -18.78 0.07 15.02
C PHE A 61 -17.41 0.25 14.35
N ARG A 62 -17.06 1.50 13.99
CA ARG A 62 -15.72 1.87 13.49
C ARG A 62 -14.63 1.45 14.48
N GLY A 63 -14.85 1.65 15.78
CA GLY A 63 -13.94 1.21 16.84
C GLY A 63 -13.73 -0.30 16.83
N GLN A 64 -14.80 -1.08 16.74
CA GLN A 64 -14.73 -2.54 16.67
C GLN A 64 -13.99 -3.03 15.41
N ILE A 65 -14.27 -2.43 14.25
CA ILE A 65 -13.53 -2.74 13.01
C ILE A 65 -12.02 -2.47 13.19
N ASN A 66 -11.65 -1.36 13.82
CA ASN A 66 -10.25 -1.02 14.06
C ASN A 66 -9.55 -2.09 14.92
N VAL A 67 -10.21 -2.54 15.99
CA VAL A 67 -9.72 -3.64 16.85
C VAL A 67 -9.54 -4.92 16.04
N SER A 68 -10.56 -5.34 15.30
CA SER A 68 -10.48 -6.56 14.47
C SER A 68 -9.37 -6.49 13.42
N ARG A 69 -9.14 -5.33 12.79
CA ARG A 69 -8.01 -5.13 11.87
C ARG A 69 -6.66 -5.30 12.56
N ARG A 70 -6.52 -4.83 13.80
CA ARG A 70 -5.29 -5.03 14.58
C ARG A 70 -5.08 -6.51 14.91
N PHE A 71 -6.13 -7.26 15.23
CA PHE A 71 -6.05 -8.73 15.38
C PHE A 71 -5.61 -9.45 14.10
N ILE A 72 -6.15 -9.09 12.93
CA ILE A 72 -5.70 -9.68 11.66
C ILE A 72 -4.21 -9.42 11.41
N ARG A 73 -3.67 -8.32 11.93
CA ARG A 73 -2.27 -7.92 11.77
C ARG A 73 -1.37 -8.36 12.93
N LEU A 74 -1.87 -9.08 13.94
CA LEU A 74 -1.21 -9.35 15.22
C LEU A 74 0.28 -9.76 15.10
N PHE A 75 0.62 -10.64 14.16
CA PHE A 75 2.01 -11.08 13.95
C PHE A 75 2.65 -10.57 12.66
N ARG A 76 1.95 -9.73 11.88
CA ARG A 76 2.48 -9.21 10.60
C ARG A 76 3.68 -8.28 10.78
N PHE A 77 3.87 -7.74 11.98
CA PHE A 77 5.06 -6.97 12.30
C PHE A 77 6.34 -7.82 12.19
N MET A 78 6.26 -9.12 12.49
CA MET A 78 7.39 -10.05 12.39
C MET A 78 7.86 -10.21 10.94
N ASP A 79 6.93 -10.35 9.99
CA ASP A 79 7.27 -10.40 8.56
C ASP A 79 7.96 -9.11 8.11
N THR A 80 7.50 -7.98 8.62
CA THR A 80 8.04 -6.66 8.26
C THR A 80 9.44 -6.47 8.85
N LEU A 81 9.66 -6.84 10.12
CA LEU A 81 10.98 -6.85 10.74
C LEU A 81 11.94 -7.83 10.06
N LYS A 82 11.47 -9.04 9.74
CA LYS A 82 12.25 -10.04 8.99
C LYS A 82 12.69 -9.50 7.63
N ALA A 83 11.81 -8.79 6.91
CA ALA A 83 12.16 -8.17 5.64
C ALA A 83 13.27 -7.12 5.79
N GLY A 84 13.27 -6.34 6.88
CA GLY A 84 14.36 -5.43 7.22
C GLY A 84 15.66 -6.17 7.59
N TRP A 85 15.54 -7.22 8.40
CA TRP A 85 16.67 -8.04 8.84
C TRP A 85 17.42 -8.72 7.68
N VAL A 86 16.68 -9.29 6.72
CA VAL A 86 17.28 -9.91 5.52
C VAL A 86 18.13 -8.91 4.74
N LEU A 87 17.66 -7.67 4.59
CA LEU A 87 18.42 -6.60 3.94
C LEU A 87 19.62 -6.14 4.76
N TYR A 88 19.51 -6.17 6.10
CA TYR A 88 20.58 -5.78 7.00
C TYR A 88 21.74 -6.80 7.02
N VAL A 89 21.45 -8.10 6.93
CA VAL A 89 22.49 -9.14 6.92
C VAL A 89 23.18 -9.25 5.56
N ALA A 90 22.55 -8.79 4.47
CA ALA A 90 23.19 -8.75 3.16
C ALA A 90 24.48 -7.91 3.17
N GLU A 91 25.49 -8.35 2.41
CA GLU A 91 26.84 -7.76 2.42
C GLU A 91 26.85 -6.34 1.82
N GLU A 92 26.23 -6.17 0.66
CA GLU A 92 26.20 -4.88 -0.04
C GLU A 92 25.10 -3.95 0.52
N LYS A 93 25.52 -2.83 1.09
CA LYS A 93 24.61 -1.80 1.62
C LYS A 93 24.85 -0.47 0.92
N ASN A 94 23.99 -0.16 -0.04
CA ASN A 94 23.90 1.19 -0.59
C ASN A 94 22.80 2.00 0.15
N LEU A 95 22.67 3.28 -0.20
CA LEU A 95 21.66 4.18 0.41
C LEU A 95 20.22 3.64 0.27
N GLU A 96 19.88 3.03 -0.87
CA GLU A 96 18.55 2.46 -1.12
C GLU A 96 18.26 1.29 -0.17
N VAL A 97 19.26 0.44 0.09
CA VAL A 97 19.18 -0.68 1.04
C VAL A 97 19.01 -0.13 2.47
N TRP A 98 19.79 0.87 2.88
CA TRP A 98 19.64 1.49 4.19
C TRP A 98 18.26 2.13 4.42
N LEU A 99 17.76 2.89 3.45
CA LEU A 99 16.41 3.45 3.52
C LEU A 99 15.34 2.35 3.57
N SER A 100 15.54 1.25 2.85
CA SER A 100 14.64 0.10 2.90
C SER A 100 14.67 -0.58 4.28
N ILE A 101 15.84 -0.73 4.90
CA ILE A 101 15.97 -1.25 6.27
C ILE A 101 15.22 -0.36 7.25
N ILE A 102 15.44 0.97 7.19
CA ILE A 102 14.75 1.93 8.05
C ILE A 102 13.24 1.83 7.86
N SER A 103 12.76 1.83 6.61
CA SER A 103 11.34 1.70 6.30
C SER A 103 10.73 0.44 6.93
N LYS A 104 11.37 -0.72 6.74
CA LYS A 104 10.87 -2.00 7.25
C LYS A 104 10.95 -2.10 8.78
N THR A 105 12.04 -1.66 9.38
CA THR A 105 12.19 -1.68 10.83
C THR A 105 11.20 -0.75 11.51
N SER A 106 11.03 0.49 11.03
CA SER A 106 10.06 1.44 11.60
C SER A 106 8.62 0.95 11.48
N LEU A 107 8.21 0.43 10.31
CA LEU A 107 6.87 -0.14 10.13
C LEU A 107 6.66 -1.42 10.96
N GLY A 108 7.71 -2.21 11.15
CA GLY A 108 7.70 -3.37 12.04
C GLY A 108 7.53 -2.98 13.51
N LEU A 109 8.29 -1.99 13.99
CA LEU A 109 8.17 -1.49 15.35
C LEU A 109 6.79 -0.85 15.60
N PHE A 110 6.24 -0.11 14.63
CA PHE A 110 4.86 0.37 14.68
C PHE A 110 3.86 -0.78 14.89
N GLY A 111 3.93 -1.83 14.06
CA GLY A 111 3.05 -3.00 14.20
C GLY A 111 3.24 -3.75 15.52
N MET A 112 4.47 -3.78 16.04
CA MET A 112 4.79 -4.35 17.35
C MET A 112 4.11 -3.55 18.47
N THR A 113 4.18 -2.21 18.44
CA THR A 113 3.52 -1.36 19.44
C THR A 113 1.99 -1.47 19.40
N GLU A 114 1.39 -1.59 18.21
CA GLU A 114 -0.05 -1.87 18.07
C GLU A 114 -0.45 -3.23 18.67
N THR A 115 0.45 -4.21 18.59
CA THR A 115 0.24 -5.55 19.16
C THR A 115 0.35 -5.55 20.67
N LEU A 116 1.35 -4.85 21.23
CA LEU A 116 1.54 -4.71 22.68
C LEU A 116 0.33 -4.02 23.35
N THR A 117 -0.23 -3.00 22.69
CA THR A 117 -1.37 -2.22 23.21
C THR A 117 -2.74 -2.82 22.88
N LEU A 118 -2.79 -3.96 22.20
CA LEU A 118 -4.04 -4.53 21.71
C LEU A 118 -4.99 -4.96 22.83
N LEU A 119 -4.48 -5.54 23.92
CA LEU A 119 -5.32 -5.94 25.05
C LEU A 119 -5.91 -4.73 25.77
N ASP A 120 -5.16 -3.64 25.89
CA ASP A 120 -5.68 -2.38 26.42
C ASP A 120 -6.76 -1.79 25.52
N LEU A 121 -6.63 -1.94 24.19
CA LEU A 121 -7.62 -1.45 23.21
C LEU A 121 -8.96 -2.20 23.27
N LEU A 122 -8.99 -3.43 23.80
CA LEU A 122 -10.25 -4.17 24.02
C LEU A 122 -11.17 -3.49 25.05
N GLY A 123 -10.62 -2.64 25.92
CA GLY A 123 -11.40 -1.94 26.94
C GLY A 123 -11.91 -2.86 28.06
N ILE A 124 -11.38 -4.08 28.19
CA ILE A 124 -11.73 -5.01 29.27
C ILE A 124 -10.84 -4.70 30.48
N PRO A 125 -11.38 -4.16 31.60
CA PRO A 125 -10.55 -3.66 32.69
C PRO A 125 -9.57 -4.68 33.28
N SER A 126 -9.98 -5.95 33.37
CA SER A 126 -9.17 -7.03 33.92
C SER A 126 -8.02 -7.52 33.02
N LEU A 127 -7.99 -7.10 31.76
CA LEU A 127 -6.99 -7.54 30.77
C LEU A 127 -6.04 -6.41 30.32
N GLN A 128 -6.17 -5.21 30.90
CA GLN A 128 -5.30 -4.08 30.59
C GLN A 128 -3.88 -4.34 31.10
N ILE A 129 -2.88 -4.14 30.23
CA ILE A 129 -1.46 -4.28 30.58
C ILE A 129 -0.90 -2.93 31.02
N PHE A 130 -1.15 -1.89 30.23
CA PHE A 130 -0.61 -0.54 30.42
C PHE A 130 -1.66 0.43 30.98
N GLY A 131 -2.95 0.09 30.85
CA GLY A 131 -4.06 0.97 31.18
C GLY A 131 -4.32 2.03 30.10
N PRO A 132 -5.41 2.79 30.24
CA PRO A 132 -5.95 3.63 29.17
C PRO A 132 -5.09 4.86 28.85
N ILE A 133 -4.31 5.36 29.81
CA ILE A 133 -3.47 6.55 29.63
C ILE A 133 -2.17 6.16 28.91
N GLN A 134 -1.45 5.19 29.46
CA GLN A 134 -0.17 4.77 28.90
C GLN A 134 -0.33 4.08 27.54
N SER A 135 -1.39 3.28 27.33
CA SER A 135 -1.68 2.69 26.02
C SER A 135 -1.91 3.75 24.94
N LYS A 136 -2.64 4.83 25.26
CA LYS A 136 -2.83 5.96 24.32
C LYS A 136 -1.53 6.69 24.02
N GLU A 137 -0.67 6.87 25.01
CA GLU A 137 0.65 7.50 24.81
C GLU A 137 1.55 6.63 23.90
N ILE A 138 1.58 5.32 24.13
CA ILE A 138 2.31 4.38 23.27
C ILE A 138 1.74 4.42 21.84
N ASP A 139 0.42 4.44 21.68
CA ASP A 139 -0.24 4.53 20.37
C ASP A 139 0.10 5.86 19.66
N ALA A 140 0.16 6.98 20.39
CA ALA A 140 0.59 8.27 19.86
C ALA A 140 2.07 8.27 19.43
N GLN A 141 2.96 7.72 20.25
CA GLN A 141 4.39 7.58 19.93
C GLN A 141 4.61 6.64 18.73
N SER A 142 3.78 5.60 18.58
CA SER A 142 3.85 4.69 17.44
C SER A 142 3.61 5.37 16.09
N GLN A 143 2.85 6.48 16.07
CA GLN A 143 2.59 7.22 14.84
C GLN A 143 3.88 7.77 14.22
N TYR A 144 4.88 8.16 15.03
CA TYR A 144 6.18 8.62 14.53
C TYR A 144 6.93 7.52 13.78
N LEU A 145 6.85 6.27 14.28
CA LEU A 145 7.44 5.11 13.62
C LEU A 145 6.73 4.82 12.29
N TRP A 146 5.40 4.93 12.27
CA TRP A 146 4.63 4.75 11.04
C TRP A 146 5.00 5.82 10.00
N PHE A 147 5.02 7.09 10.40
CA PHE A 147 5.38 8.20 9.51
C PHE A 147 6.81 8.03 8.97
N GLY A 148 7.80 7.80 9.84
CA GLY A 148 9.19 7.61 9.44
C GLY A 148 9.38 6.41 8.50
N GLY A 149 8.63 5.33 8.76
CA GLY A 149 8.62 4.14 7.91
C GLY A 149 8.08 4.40 6.49
N LEU A 150 7.00 5.17 6.38
CA LEU A 150 6.44 5.60 5.10
C LEU A 150 7.35 6.58 4.37
N ALA A 151 7.89 7.59 5.07
CA ALA A 151 8.81 8.56 4.48
C ALA A 151 10.04 7.89 3.86
N ALA A 152 10.65 6.93 4.56
CA ALA A 152 11.75 6.13 4.02
C ALA A 152 11.32 5.29 2.81
N SER A 153 10.10 4.69 2.82
CA SER A 153 9.55 3.94 1.68
C SER A 153 9.34 4.80 0.44
N VAL A 154 8.85 6.03 0.62
CA VAL A 154 8.69 7.03 -0.43
C VAL A 154 10.04 7.35 -1.06
N LEU A 155 11.07 7.63 -0.25
CA LEU A 155 12.43 7.91 -0.75
C LEU A 155 13.01 6.73 -1.54
N VAL A 156 12.87 5.49 -1.06
CA VAL A 156 13.28 4.28 -1.79
C VAL A 156 12.58 4.20 -3.15
N THR A 157 11.26 4.44 -3.17
CA THR A 157 10.46 4.34 -4.39
C THR A 157 10.85 5.43 -5.40
N LEU A 158 11.18 6.64 -4.94
CA LEU A 158 11.69 7.71 -5.79
C LEU A 158 13.05 7.37 -6.39
N ILE A 159 13.98 6.81 -5.60
CA ILE A 159 15.29 6.34 -6.09
C ILE A 159 15.10 5.27 -7.17
N LYS A 160 14.21 4.30 -6.94
CA LYS A 160 13.88 3.24 -7.92
C LYS A 160 13.29 3.82 -9.21
N LEU A 161 12.37 4.77 -9.11
CA LEU A 161 11.79 5.43 -10.29
C LEU A 161 12.82 6.23 -11.08
N TYR A 162 13.73 6.93 -10.39
CA TYR A 162 14.82 7.67 -11.03
C TYR A 162 15.75 6.73 -11.81
N ARG A 163 16.18 5.61 -11.19
CA ARG A 163 17.01 4.59 -11.86
C ARG A 163 16.30 3.93 -13.03
N LEU A 164 15.01 3.64 -12.89
CA LEU A 164 14.22 3.02 -13.95
C LEU A 164 14.09 3.93 -15.17
N ASN A 165 13.96 5.25 -14.96
CA ASN A 165 13.97 6.24 -16.04
C ASN A 165 15.35 6.35 -16.74
N GLY A 166 16.45 6.24 -15.99
CA GLY A 166 17.80 6.27 -16.56
C GLY A 166 18.24 4.98 -17.27
N SER A 167 17.50 3.89 -17.10
CA SER A 167 17.82 2.57 -17.68
C SER A 167 17.15 2.30 -19.03
N VAL A 168 16.35 3.24 -19.55
CA VAL A 168 15.76 3.14 -20.90
C VAL A 168 16.82 3.62 -21.89
N PRO A 169 17.39 2.75 -22.75
CA PRO A 169 18.23 3.20 -23.84
C PRO A 169 17.36 4.08 -24.74
N VAL A 170 17.73 5.34 -24.90
CA VAL A 170 17.20 6.19 -25.97
C VAL A 170 17.65 5.53 -27.27
N GLU A 171 16.70 5.02 -28.05
CA GLU A 171 16.97 4.65 -29.44
C GLU A 171 17.42 5.92 -30.17
N ASP A 172 18.71 6.02 -30.48
CA ASP A 172 19.23 7.03 -31.39
C ASP A 172 18.60 6.80 -32.77
N PRO A 173 17.80 7.74 -33.32
CA PRO A 173 17.18 7.58 -34.64
C PRO A 173 18.17 7.86 -35.79
N THR A 174 19.48 7.85 -35.55
CA THR A 174 20.46 8.43 -36.48
C THR A 174 21.63 7.49 -36.78
N LYS A 175 21.36 6.27 -37.24
CA LYS A 175 22.29 5.50 -38.08
C LYS A 175 21.55 4.74 -39.16
N THR A 176 21.12 5.46 -40.19
CA THR A 176 20.72 4.87 -41.47
C THR A 176 21.62 5.43 -42.57
N SER A 177 22.08 4.54 -43.44
CA SER A 177 22.99 4.72 -44.58
C SER A 177 24.46 4.99 -44.19
N THR A 178 25.46 4.26 -44.68
CA THR A 178 25.63 3.66 -46.01
C THR A 178 26.77 2.66 -45.94
N THR A 179 26.62 1.41 -46.39
CA THR A 179 27.59 0.72 -47.26
C THR A 179 26.94 -0.57 -47.79
N GLU A 180 26.73 -0.64 -49.11
CA GLU A 180 26.37 -1.87 -49.83
C GLU A 180 27.58 -2.82 -49.90
N LYS A 181 27.35 -4.13 -49.70
CA LYS A 181 27.87 -5.21 -50.57
C LYS A 181 27.37 -6.60 -50.15
N ASP A 182 26.78 -7.28 -51.13
CA ASP A 182 26.50 -8.72 -51.28
C ASP A 182 26.26 -9.58 -50.03
N ALA A 183 24.99 -9.87 -49.75
CA ALA A 183 24.58 -10.97 -48.88
C ALA A 183 23.60 -11.89 -49.62
N THR A 184 23.96 -13.17 -49.68
CA THR A 184 23.15 -14.28 -50.20
C THR A 184 21.76 -14.32 -49.53
N GLU A 185 20.72 -14.71 -50.27
CA GLU A 185 19.30 -14.78 -49.82
C GLU A 185 19.06 -15.53 -48.48
N LYS A 186 19.98 -16.42 -48.07
CA LYS A 186 19.92 -17.13 -46.78
C LYS A 186 20.36 -16.30 -45.58
N ASP A 187 21.25 -15.32 -45.74
CA ASP A 187 21.73 -14.47 -44.66
C ASP A 187 20.75 -13.32 -44.37
N ALA A 188 20.11 -12.77 -45.40
CA ALA A 188 19.06 -11.75 -45.26
C ALA A 188 17.83 -12.28 -44.46
N LYS A 189 17.51 -13.57 -44.60
CA LYS A 189 16.37 -14.21 -43.90
C LYS A 189 16.68 -14.50 -42.42
N LYS A 190 17.94 -14.78 -42.09
CA LYS A 190 18.41 -14.91 -40.69
C LYS A 190 18.48 -13.56 -40.00
N GLU A 191 19.04 -12.53 -40.65
CA GLU A 191 19.11 -11.17 -40.09
C GLU A 191 17.72 -10.55 -39.85
N ALA A 192 16.74 -10.80 -40.74
CA ALA A 192 15.37 -10.34 -40.55
C ALA A 192 14.66 -11.06 -39.38
N SER A 193 14.92 -12.36 -39.19
CA SER A 193 14.41 -13.15 -38.07
C SER A 193 15.04 -12.72 -36.74
N GLU A 194 16.33 -12.39 -36.73
CA GLU A 194 17.04 -11.93 -35.54
C GLU A 194 16.63 -10.50 -35.14
N LYS A 195 16.48 -9.59 -36.10
CA LYS A 195 15.92 -8.24 -35.86
C LYS A 195 14.47 -8.28 -35.36
N SER A 196 13.64 -9.20 -35.90
CA SER A 196 12.29 -9.41 -35.41
C SER A 196 12.28 -9.92 -33.97
N ALA A 197 13.13 -10.90 -33.64
CA ALA A 197 13.24 -11.45 -32.29
C ALA A 197 13.83 -10.43 -31.29
N GLU A 198 14.73 -9.55 -31.72
CA GLU A 198 15.31 -8.50 -30.89
C GLU A 198 14.35 -7.34 -30.66
N ALA A 199 13.59 -6.93 -31.68
CA ALA A 199 12.50 -5.96 -31.55
C ALA A 199 11.38 -6.48 -30.62
N GLU A 200 11.06 -7.77 -30.69
CA GLU A 200 10.08 -8.40 -29.80
C GLU A 200 10.58 -8.46 -28.35
N LYS A 201 11.87 -8.81 -28.14
CA LYS A 201 12.52 -8.73 -26.82
C LYS A 201 12.59 -7.30 -26.27
N GLN A 202 12.87 -6.30 -27.11
CA GLN A 202 12.88 -4.90 -26.70
C GLN A 202 11.48 -4.42 -26.33
N LYS A 203 10.47 -4.76 -27.12
CA LYS A 203 9.06 -4.47 -26.82
C LYS A 203 8.63 -5.14 -25.51
N GLN A 204 9.03 -6.38 -25.27
CA GLN A 204 8.76 -7.09 -24.02
C GLN A 204 9.44 -6.41 -22.82
N ARG A 205 10.71 -6.00 -22.95
CA ARG A 205 11.44 -5.23 -21.93
C ARG A 205 10.80 -3.87 -21.64
N GLN A 206 10.33 -3.16 -22.67
CA GLN A 206 9.62 -1.89 -22.52
C GLN A 206 8.27 -2.07 -21.81
N LEU A 207 7.53 -3.14 -22.13
CA LEU A 207 6.27 -3.48 -21.47
C LEU A 207 6.48 -3.82 -19.99
N GLU A 208 7.49 -4.65 -19.68
CA GLU A 208 7.85 -4.98 -18.30
C GLU A 208 8.30 -3.74 -17.50
N THR A 209 9.08 -2.86 -18.12
CA THR A 209 9.56 -1.61 -17.49
C THR A 209 8.39 -0.67 -17.21
N SER A 210 7.47 -0.53 -18.16
CA SER A 210 6.25 0.26 -18.02
C SER A 210 5.33 -0.30 -16.93
N ALA A 211 5.18 -1.64 -16.85
CA ALA A 211 4.42 -2.29 -15.81
C ALA A 211 5.05 -2.08 -14.41
N LYS A 212 6.37 -2.28 -14.27
CA LYS A 212 7.12 -2.00 -13.03
C LYS A 212 6.96 -0.54 -12.60
N LYS A 213 7.07 0.40 -13.54
CA LYS A 213 6.86 1.83 -13.28
C LYS A 213 5.46 2.12 -12.76
N LYS A 214 4.42 1.57 -13.39
CA LYS A 214 3.03 1.73 -12.94
C LYS A 214 2.82 1.22 -11.51
N VAL A 215 3.39 0.06 -11.18
CA VAL A 215 3.31 -0.51 -9.82
C VAL A 215 4.02 0.40 -8.80
N LEU A 216 5.22 0.89 -9.12
CA LEU A 216 5.96 1.80 -8.24
C LEU A 216 5.25 3.14 -8.05
N VAL A 217 4.72 3.74 -9.11
CA VAL A 217 3.97 5.02 -9.02
C VAL A 217 2.69 4.84 -8.20
N ARG A 218 1.94 3.74 -8.40
CA ARG A 218 0.75 3.44 -7.59
C ARG A 218 1.11 3.28 -6.10
N GLY A 219 2.19 2.58 -5.80
CA GLY A 219 2.70 2.43 -4.43
C GLY A 219 3.12 3.77 -3.82
N LEU A 220 3.88 4.58 -4.57
CA LEU A 220 4.30 5.91 -4.15
C LEU A 220 3.12 6.81 -3.78
N ILE A 221 2.11 6.89 -4.65
CA ILE A 221 0.91 7.70 -4.40
C ILE A 221 0.21 7.19 -3.13
N SER A 222 0.09 5.88 -2.97
CA SER A 222 -0.53 5.30 -1.78
C SER A 222 0.23 5.66 -0.51
N ASP A 223 1.56 5.53 -0.51
CA ASP A 223 2.38 5.80 0.67
C ASP A 223 2.37 7.30 1.03
N VAL A 224 2.45 8.19 0.03
CA VAL A 224 2.38 9.65 0.24
C VAL A 224 1.03 10.07 0.81
N VAL A 225 -0.08 9.54 0.28
CA VAL A 225 -1.42 9.84 0.82
C VAL A 225 -1.60 9.22 2.19
N ASP A 226 -1.07 8.02 2.43
CA ASP A 226 -1.13 7.36 3.73
C ASP A 226 -0.31 8.08 4.81
N MET A 227 0.72 8.87 4.46
CA MET A 227 1.45 9.70 5.43
C MET A 227 0.57 10.76 6.10
N LEU A 228 -0.56 11.15 5.50
CA LEU A 228 -1.50 12.09 6.10
C LEU A 228 -2.12 11.55 7.40
N LEU A 229 -2.28 10.22 7.50
CA LEU A 229 -2.88 9.58 8.68
C LEU A 229 -1.99 9.77 9.93
N PRO A 230 -0.75 9.26 9.97
CA PRO A 230 0.13 9.51 11.11
C PRO A 230 0.56 10.98 11.21
N GLY A 231 0.71 11.69 10.09
CA GLY A 231 1.06 13.11 10.09
C GLY A 231 0.02 14.00 10.77
N SER A 232 -1.27 13.70 10.59
CA SER A 232 -2.34 14.37 11.33
C SER A 232 -2.40 13.95 12.80
N ALA A 233 -2.18 12.65 13.11
CA ALA A 233 -2.22 12.14 14.47
C ALA A 233 -1.10 12.71 15.36
N ILE A 234 0.08 12.98 14.78
CA ILE A 234 1.22 13.62 15.46
C ILE A 234 1.05 15.14 15.56
N GLY A 235 0.13 15.74 14.78
CA GLY A 235 -0.08 17.19 14.75
C GLY A 235 0.87 17.94 13.81
N TRP A 236 1.58 17.26 12.92
CA TRP A 236 2.42 17.90 11.90
C TRP A 236 1.62 18.49 10.75
N VAL A 237 0.41 17.97 10.50
CA VAL A 237 -0.45 18.43 9.41
C VAL A 237 -1.86 18.70 9.93
N ASN A 238 -2.33 19.94 9.78
CA ASN A 238 -3.68 20.35 10.17
C ASN A 238 -4.69 19.97 9.09
N ILE A 239 -5.24 18.77 9.20
CA ILE A 239 -6.23 18.22 8.26
C ILE A 239 -7.47 17.79 9.05
N THR A 240 -8.65 18.02 8.48
CA THR A 240 -9.93 17.63 9.09
C THR A 240 -10.08 16.10 9.14
N ALA A 241 -10.84 15.59 10.11
CA ALA A 241 -11.11 14.15 10.21
C ALA A 241 -11.74 13.57 8.92
N GLY A 242 -12.53 14.36 8.18
CA GLY A 242 -13.12 13.96 6.91
C GLY A 242 -12.08 13.80 5.79
N GLN A 243 -11.08 14.67 5.71
CA GLN A 243 -10.00 14.56 4.75
C GLN A 243 -9.09 13.36 5.05
N VAL A 244 -8.76 13.09 6.33
CA VAL A 244 -8.03 11.87 6.73
C VAL A 244 -8.82 10.62 6.35
N SER A 245 -10.13 10.63 6.57
CA SER A 245 -11.03 9.53 6.20
C SER A 245 -11.08 9.32 4.69
N SER A 246 -11.06 10.41 3.91
CA SER A 246 -11.02 10.37 2.45
C SER A 246 -9.71 9.78 1.95
N ALA A 247 -8.58 10.25 2.48
CA ALA A 247 -7.25 9.72 2.19
C ALA A 247 -7.21 8.21 2.45
N MET A 248 -7.64 7.78 3.64
CA MET A 248 -7.74 6.37 4.02
C MET A 248 -8.65 5.57 3.07
N PHE A 249 -9.78 6.12 2.65
CA PHE A 249 -10.72 5.46 1.75
C PHE A 249 -10.08 5.23 0.37
N PHE A 250 -9.50 6.27 -0.24
CA PHE A 250 -8.88 6.17 -1.56
C PHE A 250 -7.65 5.26 -1.56
N THR A 251 -6.78 5.34 -0.55
CA THR A 251 -5.61 4.44 -0.46
C THR A 251 -6.02 2.99 -0.21
N THR A 252 -7.15 2.77 0.46
CA THR A 252 -7.69 1.42 0.62
C THR A 252 -8.21 0.85 -0.69
N LEU A 253 -8.89 1.64 -1.51
CA LEU A 253 -9.35 1.20 -2.83
C LEU A 253 -8.17 0.86 -3.74
N THR A 254 -7.15 1.72 -3.79
CA THR A 254 -5.98 1.49 -4.66
C THR A 254 -5.16 0.28 -4.20
N THR A 255 -4.93 0.12 -2.90
CA THR A 255 -4.17 -1.02 -2.35
C THR A 255 -4.98 -2.31 -2.31
N GLY A 256 -6.30 -2.23 -2.11
CA GLY A 256 -7.23 -3.35 -2.19
C GLY A 256 -7.31 -3.89 -3.61
N TRP A 257 -7.38 -3.01 -4.61
CA TRP A 257 -7.34 -3.41 -6.02
C TRP A 257 -5.99 -4.04 -6.40
N ALA A 258 -4.87 -3.52 -5.90
CA ALA A 258 -3.57 -4.15 -6.07
C ALA A 258 -3.50 -5.57 -5.48
N ALA A 259 -4.12 -5.78 -4.32
CA ALA A 259 -4.20 -7.09 -3.69
C ALA A 259 -5.12 -8.05 -4.48
N TRP A 260 -6.24 -7.53 -5.02
CA TRP A 260 -7.12 -8.25 -5.92
C TRP A 260 -6.38 -8.78 -7.14
N ASP A 261 -5.67 -7.91 -7.86
CA ASP A 261 -4.90 -8.27 -9.06
C ASP A 261 -3.88 -9.37 -8.74
N ARG A 262 -3.11 -9.20 -7.65
CA ARG A 262 -2.10 -10.17 -7.20
C ARG A 262 -2.70 -11.56 -6.91
N ILE A 263 -3.89 -11.61 -6.32
CA ILE A 263 -4.57 -12.88 -6.04
C ILE A 263 -5.07 -13.52 -7.33
N GLY A 264 -5.60 -12.72 -8.26
CA GLY A 264 -6.00 -13.19 -9.59
C GLY A 264 -4.83 -13.80 -10.36
N GLU A 265 -3.66 -13.14 -10.34
CA GLU A 265 -2.43 -13.67 -10.97
C GLU A 265 -1.99 -15.00 -10.35
N LYS A 266 -2.13 -15.17 -9.02
CA LYS A 266 -1.78 -16.43 -8.34
C LYS A 266 -2.70 -17.57 -8.71
N LEU A 267 -3.99 -17.30 -8.95
CA LEU A 267 -4.97 -18.32 -9.35
C LEU A 267 -4.84 -18.73 -10.82
N GLN A 268 -4.13 -17.95 -11.62
CA GLN A 268 -3.85 -18.26 -13.03
C GLN A 268 -2.57 -19.10 -13.22
N LYS A 269 -1.75 -19.24 -12.18
CA LYS A 269 -0.55 -20.08 -12.15
C LYS A 269 -0.87 -21.46 -11.62
#